data_AF-R0K116-F1
#
_entry.id   AF-R0K116-F1
#
_cell.length_a   1.000
_cell.length_b   1.000
_cell.length_c   1.000
_cell.angle_alpha   90.00
_cell.angle_beta   90.00
_cell.angle_gamma   90.00
#
_symmetry.space_group_name_H-M   'P 1'
#
loop_
_entity.id
_entity.type
_entity.pdbx_description
1 polymer ?
#
loop_
_entity_poly.entity_id
_entity_poly.type
_entity_poly.pdbx_seq_one_letter_code
_entity_poly.pdbx_strand_id
1 'polypeptide(L)'
;MKFASSVVAVVSLLSAAWAMPTNSNYTNKLPTCGANECLTDGYFDGCAPGNLVCLCNLDQPEVDRYVKTVQPCLDGPPGKASCTAGAVANYKQLLTSVCWKPEYGSLNKTVVWAPTPESTT
;
A
#
# COMPACT_ATOMS: atom_id res chain seq x y z
N MET A 1 25.52 60.59 -7.10
CA MET A 1 25.21 59.62 -6.02
C MET A 1 23.81 59.08 -6.23
N LYS A 2 23.60 57.80 -5.91
CA LYS A 2 22.36 56.97 -5.94
C LYS A 2 22.27 56.00 -7.12
N PHE A 3 22.95 54.86 -6.99
CA PHE A 3 22.53 53.62 -7.65
C PHE A 3 21.62 52.88 -6.67
N ALA A 4 20.36 52.69 -7.04
CA ALA A 4 19.40 51.92 -6.26
C ALA A 4 19.71 50.44 -6.44
N SER A 5 20.25 49.80 -5.39
CA SER A 5 20.38 48.35 -5.31
C SER A 5 19.01 47.75 -5.00
N SER A 6 18.38 47.16 -6.00
CA SER A 6 17.23 46.28 -5.81
C SER A 6 17.73 44.88 -5.41
N VAL A 7 17.50 44.49 -4.17
CA VAL A 7 17.79 43.15 -3.65
C VAL A 7 16.67 42.21 -4.12
N VAL A 8 16.99 41.30 -5.03
CA VAL A 8 16.11 40.20 -5.43
C VAL A 8 16.15 39.15 -4.32
N ALA A 9 15.09 39.08 -3.51
CA ALA A 9 14.93 38.04 -2.50
C ALA A 9 14.55 36.73 -3.21
N VAL A 10 15.50 35.80 -3.27
CA VAL A 10 15.24 34.42 -3.68
C VAL A 10 14.56 33.72 -2.49
N VAL A 11 13.24 33.57 -2.57
CA VAL A 11 12.47 32.75 -1.63
C VAL A 11 12.77 31.30 -1.96
N SER A 12 13.72 30.71 -1.23
CA SER A 12 14.01 29.28 -1.28
C SER A 12 12.79 28.50 -0.84
N LEU A 13 12.11 27.85 -1.79
CA LEU A 13 11.09 26.85 -1.53
C LEU A 13 11.75 25.72 -0.75
N LEU A 14 11.53 25.70 0.56
CA LEU A 14 11.86 24.56 1.42
C LEU A 14 11.15 23.34 0.83
N SER A 15 11.94 22.40 0.32
CA SER A 15 11.46 21.08 -0.05
C SER A 15 10.80 20.49 1.18
N ALA A 16 9.48 20.26 1.11
CA ALA A 16 8.77 19.46 2.08
C ALA A 16 9.33 18.03 1.98
N ALA A 17 10.42 17.77 2.69
CA ALA A 17 10.88 16.44 2.99
C ALA A 17 9.82 15.84 3.91
N TRP A 18 8.94 15.05 3.33
CA TRP A 18 8.05 14.16 4.05
C TRP A 18 8.95 13.29 4.92
N ALA A 19 9.00 13.61 6.21
CA ALA A 19 9.71 12.82 7.20
C ALA A 19 9.03 11.45 7.24
N MET A 20 9.58 10.48 6.52
CA MET A 20 9.25 9.08 6.72
C MET A 20 9.71 8.72 8.13
N PRO A 21 8.81 8.31 9.04
CA PRO A 21 9.24 7.85 10.35
C PRO A 21 10.05 6.56 10.15
N THR A 22 11.36 6.67 10.37
CA THR A 22 12.27 5.54 10.56
C THR A 22 12.01 4.96 11.94
N ASN A 23 11.01 4.09 12.05
CA ASN A 23 10.89 3.21 13.20
C ASN A 23 10.48 1.81 12.74
N SER A 24 11.51 0.95 12.66
CA SER A 24 11.45 -0.46 12.37
C SER A 24 10.78 -1.21 13.53
N ASN A 25 9.46 -1.10 13.63
CA ASN A 25 8.63 -1.99 14.43
C ASN A 25 7.20 -2.01 13.85
N TYR A 26 7.02 -2.69 12.71
CA TYR A 26 5.72 -2.94 12.10
C TYR A 26 4.94 -3.99 12.93
N THR A 27 4.68 -3.70 14.21
CA THR A 27 3.61 -4.34 14.99
C THR A 27 2.29 -3.57 14.83
N ASN A 28 2.24 -2.66 13.85
CA ASN A 28 1.00 -2.00 13.45
C ASN A 28 0.22 -3.00 12.61
N LYS A 29 -0.82 -3.63 13.21
CA LYS A 29 -1.81 -4.41 12.45
C LYS A 29 -2.25 -3.52 11.29
N LEU A 30 -1.76 -3.83 10.10
CA LEU A 30 -2.13 -3.09 8.91
C LEU A 30 -3.66 -3.09 8.84
N PRO A 31 -4.31 -1.93 8.60
CA PRO A 31 -5.73 -1.93 8.33
C PRO A 31 -5.93 -2.80 7.08
N THR A 32 -6.36 -4.04 7.29
CA THR A 32 -6.55 -5.03 6.23
C THR A 32 -7.76 -4.68 5.36
N CYS A 33 -8.47 -3.60 5.69
CA CYS A 33 -9.63 -3.10 4.97
C CYS A 33 -10.71 -4.14 4.77
N GLY A 34 -10.90 -5.01 5.77
CA GLY A 34 -11.86 -6.10 5.69
C GLY A 34 -11.37 -7.28 4.86
N ALA A 35 -10.10 -7.34 4.44
CA ALA A 35 -9.57 -8.49 3.71
C ALA A 35 -9.70 -9.81 4.49
N ASN A 36 -9.76 -9.77 5.83
CA ASN A 36 -10.10 -10.92 6.64
C ASN A 36 -11.55 -11.39 6.40
N GLU A 37 -12.50 -10.48 6.26
CA GLU A 37 -13.90 -10.78 5.93
C GLU A 37 -14.05 -11.22 4.46
N CYS A 38 -13.07 -10.89 3.62
CA CYS A 38 -12.97 -11.35 2.23
C CYS A 38 -12.47 -12.79 2.08
N LEU A 39 -12.09 -13.44 3.17
CA LEU A 39 -11.58 -14.81 3.19
C LEU A 39 -12.47 -15.64 4.11
N THR A 40 -12.77 -16.89 3.72
CA THR A 40 -13.68 -17.77 4.44
C THR A 40 -13.31 -17.97 5.91
N ASP A 41 -12.01 -18.03 6.22
CA ASP A 41 -11.50 -18.22 7.58
C ASP A 41 -10.67 -17.03 8.10
N GLY A 42 -10.63 -15.92 7.36
CA GLY A 42 -9.79 -14.77 7.70
C GLY A 42 -8.28 -14.97 7.45
N TYR A 43 -7.89 -16.11 6.87
CA TYR A 43 -6.52 -16.43 6.48
C TYR A 43 -6.49 -16.93 5.02
N PHE A 44 -5.34 -16.73 4.37
CA PHE A 44 -5.05 -17.25 3.04
C PHE A 44 -3.81 -18.14 3.14
N ASP A 45 -3.95 -19.45 2.93
CA ASP A 45 -2.89 -20.46 3.10
C ASP A 45 -2.11 -20.32 4.43
N GLY A 46 -2.81 -19.99 5.52
CA GLY A 46 -2.21 -19.77 6.84
C GLY A 46 -1.60 -18.37 7.05
N CYS A 47 -1.59 -17.52 6.03
CA CYS A 47 -1.17 -16.13 6.14
C CYS A 47 -2.37 -15.21 6.44
N ALA A 48 -2.25 -14.40 7.48
CA ALA A 48 -3.21 -13.33 7.73
C ALA A 48 -3.06 -12.22 6.67
N PRO A 49 -4.16 -11.59 6.21
CA PRO A 49 -4.10 -10.45 5.27
C PRO A 49 -3.22 -9.28 5.72
N GLY A 50 -3.06 -9.09 7.04
CA GLY A 50 -2.18 -8.08 7.61
C GLY A 50 -0.70 -8.48 7.64
N ASN A 51 -0.38 -9.75 7.41
CA ASN A 51 0.98 -10.26 7.34
C ASN A 51 1.43 -10.34 5.88
N LEU A 52 1.75 -9.18 5.32
CA LEU A 52 2.14 -9.05 3.91
C LEU A 52 3.40 -9.86 3.57
N VAL A 53 4.35 -9.96 4.50
CA VAL A 53 5.57 -10.76 4.28
C VAL A 53 5.24 -12.25 4.17
N CYS A 54 4.31 -12.77 4.98
CA CYS A 54 3.84 -14.16 4.85
C CYS A 54 3.22 -14.40 3.47
N LEU A 55 2.30 -13.51 3.04
CA LEU A 55 1.66 -13.60 1.72
C LEU A 55 2.69 -13.57 0.59
N CYS A 56 3.65 -12.67 0.66
CA CYS A 56 4.70 -12.51 -0.35
C CYS A 56 5.78 -13.62 -0.31
N ASN A 57 5.82 -14.47 0.72
CA ASN A 57 6.66 -15.67 0.74
C ASN A 57 6.03 -16.85 -0.01
N LEU A 58 4.73 -16.79 -0.32
CA LEU A 58 4.08 -17.81 -1.13
C LEU A 58 4.62 -17.80 -2.56
N ASP A 59 4.40 -18.89 -3.29
CA ASP A 59 4.73 -18.94 -4.71
C ASP A 59 3.95 -17.88 -5.50
N GLN A 60 4.54 -17.38 -6.58
CA GLN A 60 3.90 -16.35 -7.42
C GLN A 60 2.43 -16.67 -7.81
N PRO A 61 2.07 -17.90 -8.24
CA PRO A 61 0.67 -18.25 -8.50
C PRO A 61 -0.26 -18.08 -7.29
N GLU A 62 0.24 -18.29 -6.08
CA GLU A 62 -0.54 -18.15 -4.84
C GLU A 62 -0.72 -16.68 -4.46
N VAL A 63 0.30 -15.85 -4.68
CA VAL A 63 0.19 -14.39 -4.56
C VAL A 63 -0.86 -13.85 -5.55
N ASP A 64 -0.85 -14.33 -6.79
CA ASP A 64 -1.83 -13.93 -7.81
C ASP A 64 -3.25 -14.41 -7.45
N ARG A 65 -3.37 -15.63 -6.90
CA ARG A 65 -4.64 -16.17 -6.41
C ARG A 65 -5.17 -15.34 -5.24
N TYR A 66 -4.31 -14.95 -4.32
CA TYR A 66 -4.67 -14.07 -3.21
C TYR A 66 -5.29 -12.78 -3.73
N VAL A 67 -4.59 -12.08 -4.62
CA VAL A 67 -5.06 -10.83 -5.22
C VAL A 67 -6.42 -11.01 -5.89
N LYS A 68 -6.59 -12.05 -6.71
CA LYS A 68 -7.86 -12.35 -7.38
C LYS A 68 -9.00 -12.62 -6.40
N THR A 69 -8.71 -13.26 -5.27
CA THR A 69 -9.72 -13.56 -4.24
C THR A 69 -10.12 -12.31 -3.46
N VAL A 70 -9.15 -11.52 -2.98
CA VAL A 70 -9.46 -10.40 -2.09
C VAL A 70 -9.87 -9.14 -2.82
N GLN A 71 -9.39 -8.92 -4.06
CA GLN A 71 -9.66 -7.71 -4.81
C GLN A 71 -11.16 -7.39 -4.98
N PRO A 72 -12.03 -8.29 -5.49
CA PRO A 72 -13.44 -7.97 -5.72
C PRO A 72 -14.18 -7.67 -4.42
N CYS A 73 -13.75 -8.24 -3.29
CA CYS A 73 -14.34 -7.98 -1.98
C CYS A 73 -13.85 -6.66 -1.38
N LEU A 74 -12.55 -6.35 -1.52
CA LEU A 74 -11.97 -5.06 -1.12
C LEU A 74 -12.54 -3.88 -1.90
N ASP A 75 -12.79 -4.07 -3.20
CA ASP A 75 -13.39 -3.06 -4.06
C ASP A 75 -14.93 -3.01 -3.93
N GLY A 76 -15.51 -4.00 -3.25
CA GLY A 76 -16.94 -4.16 -3.04
C GLY A 76 -17.46 -3.53 -1.74
N PRO A 77 -18.74 -3.76 -1.41
CA PRO A 77 -19.37 -3.27 -0.18
C PRO A 77 -18.61 -3.58 1.12
N PRO A 78 -18.04 -4.80 1.32
CA PRO A 78 -17.32 -5.13 2.55
C PRO A 78 -16.07 -4.26 2.77
N GLY A 79 -15.25 -4.11 1.72
CA GLY A 79 -14.06 -3.27 1.79
C GLY A 79 -14.39 -1.78 1.94
N LYS A 80 -15.44 -1.30 1.26
CA LYS A 80 -15.94 0.08 1.39
C LYS A 80 -16.56 0.39 2.75
N ALA A 81 -17.13 -0.60 3.43
CA ALA A 81 -17.65 -0.47 4.79
C ALA A 81 -16.52 -0.46 5.83
N SER A 82 -15.44 -1.20 5.57
CA SER A 82 -14.31 -1.36 6.49
C SER A 82 -13.24 -0.26 6.34
N CYS A 83 -13.07 0.29 5.14
CA CYS A 83 -12.02 1.25 4.81
C CYS A 83 -12.51 2.35 3.86
N THR A 84 -11.84 3.50 3.93
CA THR A 84 -11.94 4.51 2.87
C THR A 84 -11.28 4.00 1.58
N ALA A 85 -11.68 4.53 0.42
CA ALA A 85 -11.06 4.18 -0.87
C ALA A 85 -9.53 4.41 -0.86
N GLY A 86 -9.07 5.48 -0.18
CA GLY A 86 -7.64 5.75 0.00
C GLY A 86 -6.92 4.70 0.85
N ALA A 87 -7.57 4.16 1.88
CA ALA A 87 -7.00 3.10 2.70
C ALA A 87 -6.90 1.77 1.92
N VAL A 88 -7.92 1.43 1.11
CA VAL A 88 -7.86 0.26 0.20
C VAL A 88 -6.73 0.43 -0.82
N ALA A 89 -6.58 1.62 -1.42
CA ALA A 89 -5.49 1.90 -2.34
C ALA A 89 -4.11 1.78 -1.68
N ASN A 90 -3.96 2.29 -0.46
CA ASN A 90 -2.72 2.18 0.30
C ASN A 90 -2.39 0.72 0.64
N TYR A 91 -3.39 -0.08 1.04
CA TYR A 91 -3.21 -1.52 1.27
C TYR A 91 -2.70 -2.24 0.01
N LYS A 92 -3.32 -1.97 -1.15
CA LYS A 92 -2.89 -2.53 -2.45
C LYS A 92 -1.44 -2.14 -2.78
N GLN A 93 -1.09 -0.86 -2.63
CA GLN A 93 0.27 -0.35 -2.86
C GLN A 93 1.29 -0.95 -1.91
N LEU A 94 0.92 -1.17 -0.65
CA LEU A 94 1.81 -1.73 0.34
C LEU A 94 2.08 -3.22 0.07
N LEU A 95 1.07 -4.01 -0.28
CA LEU A 95 1.29 -5.41 -0.68
C LEU A 95 2.24 -5.48 -1.88
N THR A 96 2.02 -4.66 -2.91
CA THR A 96 2.92 -4.57 -4.06
C THR A 96 4.34 -4.16 -3.64
N SER A 97 4.49 -3.20 -2.72
CA SER A 97 5.80 -2.75 -2.26
C SER A 97 6.53 -3.80 -1.43
N VAL A 98 5.84 -4.48 -0.51
CA VAL A 98 6.45 -5.51 0.36
C VAL A 98 6.88 -6.73 -0.46
N CYS A 99 6.08 -7.14 -1.44
CA CYS A 99 6.39 -8.26 -2.32
C CYS A 99 7.59 -8.02 -3.24
N TRP A 100 7.83 -6.76 -3.64
CA TRP A 100 8.88 -6.40 -4.58
C TRP A 100 10.17 -5.89 -3.90
N LYS A 101 10.06 -5.07 -2.86
CA LYS A 101 11.23 -4.36 -2.31
C LYS A 101 12.17 -5.32 -1.55
N PRO A 102 13.48 -5.22 -1.79
CA PRO A 102 14.46 -6.08 -1.14
C PRO A 102 14.53 -5.88 0.39
N GLU A 103 14.14 -4.70 0.88
CA GLU A 103 14.07 -4.33 2.30
C GLU A 103 13.17 -5.27 3.13
N TYR A 104 12.25 -6.00 2.50
CA TYR A 104 11.32 -6.94 3.14
C TYR A 104 11.68 -8.42 2.93
N GLY A 105 12.85 -8.74 2.36
CA GLY A 105 13.38 -10.10 2.31
C GLY A 105 13.63 -10.69 0.92
N SER A 106 13.99 -9.89 -0.09
CA SER A 106 14.29 -10.36 -1.46
C SER A 106 13.23 -11.30 -2.04
N LEU A 107 11.96 -11.02 -1.74
CA LEU A 107 10.82 -11.87 -2.12
C LEU A 107 10.60 -11.92 -3.63
N ASN A 108 10.99 -10.85 -4.34
CA ASN A 108 10.95 -10.72 -5.81
C ASN A 108 9.61 -11.17 -6.42
N LYS A 109 8.49 -10.88 -5.75
CA LYS A 109 7.14 -11.18 -6.22
C LYS A 109 6.55 -9.98 -6.93
N THR A 110 5.79 -10.26 -7.98
CA THR A 110 5.00 -9.24 -8.68
C THR A 110 3.58 -9.27 -8.15
N VAL A 111 2.95 -8.11 -7.97
CA VAL A 111 1.54 -8.02 -7.52
C VAL A 111 0.81 -7.11 -8.49
N VAL A 112 -0.16 -7.67 -9.22
CA VAL A 112 -0.92 -6.94 -10.23
C VAL A 112 -2.39 -6.88 -9.80
N TRP A 113 -2.85 -5.67 -9.50
CA TRP A 113 -4.26 -5.39 -9.21
C TRP A 113 -4.99 -5.00 -10.50
N ALA A 114 -6.22 -5.48 -10.68
CA ALA A 114 -7.08 -4.97 -11.75
C ALA A 114 -7.45 -3.49 -11.48
N PRO A 115 -7.67 -2.67 -12.51
CA PRO A 115 -8.08 -1.29 -12.35
C PRO A 115 -9.42 -1.20 -11.62
N THR A 116 -9.51 -0.31 -10.64
CA THR A 116 -10.76 -0.04 -9.91
C THR A 116 -11.74 0.66 -10.86
N PRO A 117 -13.03 0.26 -10.92
CA PRO A 117 -14.01 0.87 -11.83
C PRO A 117 -14.26 2.37 -11.58
N GLU A 118 -13.84 2.92 -10.44
CA GLU A 118 -13.95 4.36 -10.10
C GLU A 118 -12.88 5.26 -10.73
N SER A 119 -11.85 4.73 -11.41
CA SER A 119 -10.79 5.55 -12.04
C SER A 119 -11.11 6.04 -13.46
N THR A 120 -12.31 5.76 -13.98
CA THR A 120 -12.79 6.31 -15.25
C THR A 120 -13.72 7.49 -14.96
N THR A 121 -13.16 8.66 -14.68
CA THR A 121 -13.91 9.93 -14.71
C THR A 121 -13.00 11.02 -15.25
#